data_AF-A0A6N9CC70-F1
#
_entry.id   AF-A0A6N9CC70-F1
#
_cell.length_a   1.000
_cell.length_b   1.000
_cell.length_c   1.000
_cell.angle_alpha   90.00
_cell.angle_beta   90.00
_cell.angle_gamma   90.00
#
_symmetry.space_group_name_H-M   'P 1'
#
loop_
_entity.id
_entity.type
_entity.pdbx_description
1 polymer ?
#
loop_
_entity_poly.entity_id
_entity_poly.type
_entity_poly.pdbx_seq_one_letter_code
_entity_poly.pdbx_strand_id
1 'polypeptide(L)'
;MATPTFYAGTVGQSVWRSNDGGDSWDRASSGMFPEADIRALAASPNDASILFAGTETGVFRTKNGGDNWEQINSPMDGLQQRAIAINPNNP
;
A
#
# COMPACT_ATOMS: atom_id res chain seq x y z
N MET A 1 10.02 -15.99 -17.54
CA MET A 1 10.14 -15.26 -16.26
C MET A 1 8.77 -14.69 -15.97
N ALA A 2 8.25 -14.82 -14.75
CA ALA A 2 7.02 -14.11 -14.39
C ALA A 2 7.28 -12.59 -14.45
N THR A 3 6.33 -11.82 -14.97
CA THR A 3 6.43 -10.37 -15.01
C THR A 3 6.24 -9.81 -13.60
N PRO A 4 7.14 -8.94 -13.11
CA PRO A 4 7.00 -8.40 -11.76
C PRO A 4 5.82 -7.42 -11.67
N THR A 5 5.11 -7.48 -10.55
CA THR A 5 4.12 -6.46 -10.15
C THR A 5 4.82 -5.38 -9.34
N PHE A 6 4.53 -4.11 -9.64
CA PHE A 6 5.03 -2.96 -8.89
C PHE A 6 3.90 -2.17 -8.26
N TYR A 7 4.23 -1.54 -7.13
CA TYR A 7 3.36 -0.60 -6.43
C TYR A 7 4.11 0.71 -6.20
N ALA A 8 3.43 1.83 -6.45
CA ALA A 8 3.98 3.15 -6.24
C ALA A 8 3.04 3.96 -5.35
N GLY A 9 3.61 4.53 -4.28
CA GLY A 9 2.92 5.49 -3.43
C GLY A 9 3.21 6.90 -3.95
N THR A 10 2.18 7.73 -4.04
CA THR A 10 2.29 9.12 -4.51
C THR A 10 1.78 10.10 -3.47
N VAL A 11 2.19 11.36 -3.61
CA VAL A 11 1.64 12.49 -2.84
C VAL A 11 0.38 12.98 -3.56
N GLY A 12 -0.73 13.06 -2.84
CA GLY A 12 -2.01 13.54 -3.36
C GLY A 12 -2.72 12.65 -4.38
N GLN A 13 -2.24 11.44 -4.68
CA GLN A 13 -2.87 10.51 -5.63
C GLN A 13 -2.82 9.03 -5.22
N SER A 14 -2.57 8.76 -3.94
CA SER A 14 -2.68 7.42 -3.35
C SER A 14 -1.75 6.38 -4.02
N VAL A 15 -2.19 5.11 -4.10
CA VAL A 15 -1.40 3.97 -4.59
C VAL A 15 -1.71 3.66 -6.06
N TRP A 16 -0.66 3.42 -6.83
CA TRP A 16 -0.71 2.92 -8.20
C TRP A 16 -0.08 1.52 -8.29
N ARG A 17 -0.53 0.72 -9.25
CA ARG A 17 -0.04 -0.63 -9.51
C ARG A 17 0.30 -0.80 -10.99
N SER A 18 1.40 -1.48 -11.26
CA SER A 18 1.73 -2.04 -12.58
C SER A 18 1.75 -3.56 -12.48
N ASN A 19 1.11 -4.25 -13.42
CA ASN A 19 1.12 -5.70 -13.52
C ASN A 19 2.01 -6.21 -14.68
N ASP A 20 2.67 -5.29 -15.37
CA ASP A 20 3.42 -5.54 -16.60
C ASP A 20 4.87 -5.04 -16.50
N GLY A 21 5.46 -5.07 -15.30
CA GLY A 21 6.87 -4.73 -15.11
C GLY A 21 7.18 -3.24 -15.28
N GLY A 22 6.18 -2.38 -15.11
CA GLY A 22 6.30 -0.93 -15.14
C GLY A 22 5.89 -0.28 -16.46
N ASP A 23 5.41 -1.05 -17.44
CA ASP A 23 5.03 -0.56 -18.77
C ASP A 23 3.71 0.25 -18.72
N SER A 24 2.74 -0.17 -17.91
CA SER A 24 1.49 0.55 -17.66
C SER A 24 1.11 0.54 -16.17
N TRP A 25 0.31 1.53 -15.78
CA TRP A 25 -0.04 1.79 -14.39
C TRP A 25 -1.53 2.11 -14.24
N ASP A 26 -2.18 1.42 -13.32
CA ASP A 26 -3.56 1.65 -12.93
C ASP A 26 -3.64 2.06 -11.46
N ARG A 27 -4.70 2.79 -11.12
CA ARG A 27 -4.96 3.18 -9.73
C ARG A 27 -5.34 1.94 -8.91
N ALA A 28 -4.69 1.75 -7.77
CA ALA A 28 -4.90 0.63 -6.86
C ALA A 28 -5.15 1.14 -5.44
N SER A 29 -6.18 1.98 -5.29
CA SER A 29 -6.43 2.72 -4.06
C SER A 29 -7.91 2.79 -3.65
N SER A 30 -8.74 1.84 -4.10
CA SER A 30 -10.15 1.78 -3.66
C SER A 30 -10.22 1.63 -2.14
N GLY A 31 -11.14 2.34 -1.49
CA GLY A 31 -11.26 2.34 -0.02
C GLY A 31 -10.26 3.26 0.70
N MET A 32 -9.28 3.85 0.00
CA MET A 32 -8.47 4.96 0.51
C MET A 32 -9.11 6.30 0.12
N PHE A 33 -8.69 7.38 0.79
CA PHE A 33 -8.99 8.73 0.33
C PHE A 33 -8.37 8.94 -1.07
N PRO A 34 -9.06 9.64 -2.00
CA PRO A 34 -8.53 9.82 -3.34
C PRO A 34 -7.22 10.63 -3.37
N GLU A 35 -7.04 11.57 -2.46
CA GLU A 35 -5.89 12.46 -2.39
C GLU A 35 -4.90 12.10 -1.24
N ALA A 36 -4.82 10.83 -0.85
CA ALA A 36 -3.92 10.41 0.23
C ALA A 36 -2.44 10.59 -0.17
N ASP A 37 -1.62 11.01 0.80
CA ASP A 37 -0.16 11.02 0.70
C ASP A 37 0.40 9.69 1.15
N ILE A 38 0.82 8.84 0.21
CA ILE A 38 1.46 7.59 0.55
C ILE A 38 2.92 7.85 0.92
N ARG A 39 3.23 7.63 2.19
CA ARG A 39 4.55 7.89 2.80
C ARG A 39 5.36 6.62 3.02
N ALA A 40 4.70 5.47 3.09
CA ALA A 40 5.32 4.16 3.19
C ALA A 40 4.47 3.08 2.50
N LEU A 41 5.13 2.10 1.89
CA LEU A 41 4.50 0.90 1.35
C LEU A 41 5.32 -0.33 1.77
N ALA A 42 4.63 -1.39 2.16
CA ALA A 42 5.25 -2.68 2.45
C ALA A 42 4.35 -3.83 1.97
N ALA A 43 4.93 -4.82 1.29
CA ALA A 43 4.23 -6.04 0.87
C ALA A 43 4.62 -7.19 1.81
N SER A 44 3.65 -8.04 2.17
CA SER A 44 3.95 -9.22 2.99
C SER A 44 4.81 -10.22 2.20
N PRO A 45 5.88 -10.76 2.80
CA PRO A 45 6.73 -11.75 2.14
C PRO A 45 6.05 -13.12 1.98
N ASN A 46 5.01 -13.41 2.77
CA ASN A 46 4.30 -14.70 2.73
C ASN A 46 3.10 -14.69 1.76
N ASP A 47 2.53 -13.51 1.52
CA ASP A 47 1.38 -13.33 0.63
C ASP A 47 1.45 -11.95 -0.03
N ALA A 48 1.86 -11.94 -1.31
CA ALA A 48 2.01 -10.71 -2.08
C ALA A 48 0.69 -9.95 -2.32
N SER A 49 -0.47 -10.56 -2.04
CA SER A 49 -1.76 -9.88 -2.08
C SER A 49 -2.00 -8.98 -0.84
N ILE A 50 -1.22 -9.16 0.23
CA ILE A 50 -1.30 -8.37 1.44
C ILE A 50 -0.26 -7.24 1.38
N LEU A 51 -0.76 -6.00 1.39
CA LEU A 51 0.09 -4.81 1.45
C LEU A 51 -0.40 -3.85 2.54
N PHE A 52 0.53 -3.04 3.03
CA PHE A 52 0.30 -1.98 3.98
C PHE A 52 0.76 -0.66 3.40
N ALA A 53 -0.04 0.38 3.59
CA ALA A 53 0.25 1.74 3.17
C ALA A 53 0.20 2.67 4.39
N GLY A 54 1.29 3.38 4.62
CA GLY A 54 1.35 4.45 5.60
C GLY A 54 0.97 5.77 4.93
N THR A 55 0.00 6.48 5.50
CA THR A 55 -0.47 7.77 5.01
C THR A 55 -0.17 8.89 5.99
N GLU A 56 -0.61 10.10 5.67
CA GLU A 56 -0.65 11.25 6.56
C GLU A 56 -1.68 11.14 7.70
N THR A 57 -2.60 10.18 7.63
CA THR A 57 -3.71 10.00 8.58
C THR A 57 -3.73 8.66 9.29
N GLY A 58 -2.97 7.65 8.84
CA GLY A 58 -2.93 6.35 9.49
C GLY A 58 -2.36 5.25 8.61
N VAL A 59 -2.63 4.00 8.98
CA VAL A 59 -2.21 2.83 8.22
C VAL A 59 -3.41 2.22 7.52
N PHE A 60 -3.25 1.91 6.24
CA PHE A 60 -4.22 1.16 5.45
C PHE A 60 -3.64 -0.21 5.10
N ARG A 61 -4.52 -1.21 4.96
CA ARG A 61 -4.16 -2.56 4.53
C ARG A 61 -5.08 -3.03 3.41
N THR A 62 -4.50 -3.69 2.42
CA THR A 62 -5.20 -4.50 1.44
C THR A 62 -4.89 -5.98 1.68
N LYS A 63 -5.80 -6.87 1.29
CA LYS A 63 -5.61 -8.33 1.26
C LYS A 63 -5.89 -8.93 -0.13
N ASN A 64 -5.98 -8.06 -1.14
CA ASN A 64 -6.36 -8.42 -2.51
C ASN A 64 -5.55 -7.61 -3.52
N GLY A 65 -4.25 -7.45 -3.26
CA GLY A 65 -3.30 -6.90 -4.22
C GLY A 65 -3.54 -5.43 -4.57
N GLY A 66 -4.16 -4.66 -3.67
CA GLY A 66 -4.45 -3.24 -3.86
C GLY A 66 -5.81 -2.93 -4.48
N ASP A 67 -6.66 -3.94 -4.73
CA ASP A 67 -7.99 -3.72 -5.29
C ASP A 67 -8.94 -3.07 -4.27
N ASN A 68 -8.80 -3.37 -2.98
CA ASN A 68 -9.51 -2.70 -1.88
C ASN A 68 -8.61 -2.53 -0.65
N TRP A 69 -8.70 -1.36 -0.03
CA TRP A 69 -7.96 -0.99 1.17
C TRP A 69 -8.92 -0.67 2.31
N GLU A 70 -8.48 -1.02 3.52
CA GLU A 70 -9.20 -0.73 4.76
C GLU A 70 -8.24 -0.03 5.73
N GLN A 71 -8.70 1.02 6.40
CA GLN A 71 -7.94 1.64 7.47
C GLN A 71 -7.83 0.67 8.65
N ILE A 72 -6.62 0.53 9.19
CA ILE A 72 -6.38 -0.15 10.46
C ILE A 72 -6.54 0.88 11.57
N ASN A 73 -7.60 0.73 12.37
CA ASN A 73 -7.79 1.56 13.56
C ASN A 73 -6.62 1.37 14.53
N SER A 74 -6.02 2.48 14.95
CA SER A 74 -4.85 2.44 15.84
C SER A 74 -4.77 3.69 16.72
N PRO A 75 -4.03 3.63 17.84
CA PRO A 75 -3.68 4.83 18.60
C PRO A 75 -2.83 5.86 17.83
N MET A 76 -2.36 5.53 16.63
CA MET A 76 -1.57 6.40 15.77
C MET A 76 -2.42 7.09 14.69
N ASP A 77 -3.74 6.92 14.72
CA ASP A 77 -4.64 7.59 13.78
C ASP A 77 -4.51 9.11 13.92
N GLY A 78 -4.39 9.80 12.79
CA GLY A 78 -4.04 11.23 12.72
C GLY A 78 -2.54 11.53 12.76
N LEU A 79 -1.67 10.52 12.88
CA LEU A 79 -0.21 10.68 12.77
C LEU A 79 0.29 10.26 11.39
N GLN A 80 1.38 10.91 10.95
CA GLN A 80 2.03 10.59 9.68
C GLN A 80 2.88 9.32 9.77
N GLN A 81 2.59 8.35 8.91
CA GLN A 81 3.26 7.05 8.89
C GLN A 81 4.42 7.07 7.89
N ARG A 82 5.63 7.30 8.38
CA ARG A 82 6.82 7.49 7.52
C ARG A 82 7.55 6.20 7.15
N ALA A 83 7.26 5.10 7.84
CA ALA A 83 7.86 3.81 7.58
C ALA A 83 6.92 2.71 8.06
N ILE A 84 6.93 1.59 7.35
CA ILE A 84 6.28 0.34 7.76
C ILE A 84 7.31 -0.76 7.54
N ALA A 85 7.49 -1.62 8.54
CA ALA A 85 8.31 -2.81 8.44
C ALA A 85 7.47 -4.03 8.81
N ILE A 86 7.67 -5.12 8.08
CA ILE A 86 7.08 -6.42 8.38
C ILE A 86 8.20 -7.28 8.96
N ASN A 87 7.97 -7.89 10.13
CA ASN A 87 8.97 -8.74 10.75
C ASN A 87 9.16 -9.99 9.85
N PRO A 88 10.34 -10.21 9.25
CA PRO A 88 10.52 -11.32 8.31
C PRO A 88 10.42 -12.69 8.98
N ASN A 89 10.59 -12.76 10.30
CA ASN A 89 10.45 -14.00 11.07
C ASN A 89 9.02 -14.23 11.58
N ASN A 90 8.14 -13.23 11.44
CA ASN A 90 6.71 -13.33 11.76
C ASN A 90 5.92 -12.35 10.87
N PRO A 91 5.70 -12.73 9.60
CA PRO A 91 5.20 -11.81 8.58
C PRO A 91 3.70 -11.54 8.59
#